data_AF-A0A0F9AAV4-F1
#
_entry.id   AF-A0A0F9AAV4-F1
#
_cell.length_a   1.000
_cell.length_b   1.000
_cell.length_c   1.000
_cell.angle_alpha   90.00
_cell.angle_beta   90.00
_cell.angle_gamma   90.00
#
_symmetry.space_group_name_H-M   'P 1'
#
loop_
_entity.id
_entity.type
_entity.pdbx_description
1 polymer ?
#
loop_
_entity_poly.entity_id
_entity_poly.type
_entity_poly.pdbx_seq_one_letter_code
_entity_poly.pdbx_strand_id
1 'polypeptide(L)'
;QEPAEDEMEKARRLWIRCFQGRGSSSRKSGWRFQPSQFGKSRWNTHHPVLAARVHGLVDIAFRLRLVQIEKADFGDCIGRWDRPSTLFYVDPPYTNEHRETSKNLYRHEMDDAHHVFLADQLRNIKGMAVVSGYPGLNDNLYEGWKRVERVAYGERQKRVLECLWISPPAEAAFTESAV
;
A
#
# COMPACT_ATOMS: atom_id res chain seq x y z
N GLN A 1 -26.49 1.50 -0.19
CA GLN A 1 -26.47 0.07 -0.56
C GLN A 1 -27.19 -0.65 0.55
N GLU A 2 -28.04 -1.61 0.20
CA GLU A 2 -28.63 -2.48 1.22
C GLU A 2 -27.50 -3.22 1.95
N PRO A 3 -27.49 -3.22 3.29
CA PRO A 3 -26.50 -3.96 4.06
C PRO A 3 -26.62 -5.45 3.71
N ALA A 4 -25.49 -6.10 3.43
CA ALA A 4 -25.41 -7.55 3.48
C ALA A 4 -25.10 -7.93 4.92
N GLU A 5 -25.77 -8.94 5.47
CA GLU A 5 -25.45 -9.43 6.82
C GLU A 5 -24.29 -10.43 6.79
N ASP A 6 -24.24 -11.28 5.75
CA ASP A 6 -23.22 -12.30 5.54
C ASP A 6 -21.85 -11.73 5.13
N GLU A 7 -20.79 -12.19 5.81
CA GLU A 7 -19.40 -11.77 5.57
C GLU A 7 -18.88 -12.21 4.20
N MET A 8 -19.29 -13.38 3.71
CA MET A 8 -18.89 -13.86 2.39
C MET A 8 -19.48 -12.97 1.28
N GLU A 9 -20.75 -12.59 1.41
CA GLU A 9 -21.41 -11.66 0.51
C GLU A 9 -20.80 -10.25 0.58
N LYS A 10 -20.42 -9.77 1.78
CA LYS A 10 -19.66 -8.51 1.91
C LYS A 10 -18.33 -8.58 1.15
N ALA A 11 -17.56 -9.66 1.31
CA ALA A 11 -16.29 -9.86 0.64
C ALA A 11 -16.45 -9.95 -0.89
N ARG A 12 -17.45 -10.72 -1.37
CA ARG A 12 -17.77 -10.81 -2.80
C ARG A 12 -18.15 -9.46 -3.38
N ARG A 13 -19.02 -8.69 -2.71
CA ARG A 13 -19.42 -7.34 -3.13
C ARG A 13 -18.24 -6.38 -3.17
N LEU A 14 -17.34 -6.44 -2.18
CA LEU A 14 -16.11 -5.65 -2.17
C LEU A 14 -15.25 -5.97 -3.39
N TRP A 15 -15.00 -7.25 -3.65
CA TRP A 15 -14.22 -7.70 -4.81
C TRP A 15 -14.82 -7.19 -6.13
N ILE A 16 -16.13 -7.37 -6.32
CA ILE A 16 -16.83 -6.88 -7.51
C ILE A 16 -16.68 -5.36 -7.66
N ARG A 17 -16.81 -4.59 -6.58
CA ARG A 17 -16.65 -3.14 -6.62
C ARG A 17 -15.23 -2.69 -6.97
N CYS A 18 -14.21 -3.34 -6.41
CA CYS A 18 -12.80 -3.04 -6.70
C CYS A 18 -12.48 -3.22 -8.19
N PHE A 19 -13.06 -4.24 -8.83
CA PHE A 19 -12.67 -4.63 -10.18
C PHE A 19 -13.65 -4.19 -11.28
N GLN A 20 -14.93 -4.02 -10.95
CA GLN A 20 -15.99 -3.62 -11.89
C GLN A 20 -16.52 -2.20 -11.63
N GLY A 21 -16.06 -1.50 -10.59
CA GLY A 21 -16.34 -0.09 -10.36
C GLY A 21 -15.39 0.85 -11.12
N ARG A 22 -15.83 2.09 -11.35
CA ARG A 22 -14.97 3.17 -11.89
C ARG A 22 -14.00 3.66 -10.82
N GLY A 23 -12.73 3.82 -11.20
CA GLY A 23 -11.66 4.38 -10.34
C GLY A 23 -11.19 3.48 -9.20
N SER A 24 -11.67 2.22 -9.12
CA SER A 24 -11.30 1.25 -8.07
C SER A 24 -11.33 1.82 -6.63
N SER A 25 -12.19 2.81 -6.39
CA SER A 25 -12.26 3.54 -5.12
C SER A 25 -13.36 3.00 -4.23
N SER A 26 -13.22 3.22 -2.92
CA SER A 26 -14.26 2.94 -1.92
C SER A 26 -15.48 3.86 -2.03
N ARG A 27 -15.37 4.95 -2.80
CA ARG A 27 -16.44 5.94 -3.03
C ARG A 27 -17.54 5.37 -3.92
N LYS A 28 -18.75 5.93 -3.78
CA LYS A 28 -19.89 5.57 -4.65
C LYS A 28 -19.56 5.95 -6.10
N SER A 29 -19.39 4.94 -6.95
CA SER A 29 -19.14 5.14 -8.38
C SER A 29 -20.09 4.25 -9.21
N GLY A 30 -20.27 4.61 -10.48
CA GLY A 30 -21.03 3.78 -11.42
C GLY A 30 -20.25 2.55 -11.88
N TRP A 31 -20.93 1.65 -12.58
CA TRP A 31 -20.31 0.52 -13.25
C TRP A 31 -19.24 0.97 -14.23
N ARG A 32 -18.13 0.23 -14.29
CA ARG A 32 -17.03 0.53 -15.18
C ARG A 32 -17.51 0.34 -16.62
N PHE A 33 -17.44 1.42 -17.38
CA PHE A 33 -17.83 1.47 -18.79
C PHE A 33 -16.74 2.20 -19.56
N GLN A 34 -16.25 1.58 -20.62
CA GLN A 34 -15.29 2.18 -21.53
C GLN A 34 -15.82 2.00 -22.96
N PRO A 35 -16.40 3.05 -23.58
CA PRO A 35 -16.77 3.01 -24.98
C PRO A 35 -15.48 2.86 -25.81
N SER A 36 -15.50 1.97 -26.80
CA SER A 36 -14.34 1.43 -27.54
C SER A 36 -13.54 2.46 -28.37
N GLN A 37 -13.83 3.75 -28.27
CA GLN A 37 -13.28 4.78 -29.17
C GLN A 37 -11.90 5.31 -28.78
N PHE A 38 -11.35 4.94 -27.61
CA PHE A 38 -9.98 5.30 -27.22
C PHE A 38 -9.08 4.05 -27.21
N GLY A 39 -8.79 3.56 -28.41
CA GLY A 39 -8.07 2.31 -28.70
C GLY A 39 -6.58 2.27 -28.31
N LYS A 40 -6.18 2.73 -27.12
CA LYS A 40 -4.83 2.54 -26.53
C LYS A 40 -4.79 2.56 -24.98
N SER A 41 -5.88 2.31 -24.28
CA SER A 41 -5.82 2.22 -22.81
C SER A 41 -5.30 0.84 -22.37
N ARG A 42 -4.19 0.81 -21.61
CA ARG A 42 -3.65 -0.41 -20.95
C ARG A 42 -4.60 -1.04 -19.92
N TRP A 43 -5.77 -0.43 -19.70
CA TRP A 43 -6.75 -0.79 -18.68
C TRP A 43 -7.99 -1.43 -19.30
N ASN A 44 -7.79 -2.43 -20.16
CA ASN A 44 -8.87 -3.13 -20.85
C ASN A 44 -9.89 -3.72 -19.85
N THR A 45 -11.11 -3.22 -19.90
CA THR A 45 -12.31 -3.77 -19.24
C THR A 45 -12.91 -4.96 -19.95
N HIS A 46 -12.10 -5.73 -20.66
CA HIS A 46 -12.63 -6.89 -21.37
C HIS A 46 -12.89 -8.04 -20.38
N HIS A 47 -13.96 -8.79 -20.63
CA HIS A 47 -14.33 -10.04 -19.95
C HIS A 47 -13.16 -11.00 -19.60
N PRO A 48 -12.10 -11.15 -20.42
CA PRO A 48 -10.94 -12.00 -20.10
C PRO A 48 -10.16 -11.54 -18.86
N VAL A 49 -10.10 -10.24 -18.59
CA VAL A 49 -9.38 -9.70 -17.42
C VAL A 49 -10.12 -10.02 -16.12
N LEU A 50 -11.45 -10.03 -16.14
CA LEU A 50 -12.25 -10.46 -14.99
C LEU A 50 -12.13 -11.97 -14.77
N ALA A 51 -12.21 -12.78 -15.83
CA ALA A 51 -12.00 -14.22 -15.73
C ALA A 51 -10.62 -14.57 -15.15
N ALA A 52 -9.56 -13.94 -15.63
CA ALA A 52 -8.21 -14.11 -15.11
C ALA A 52 -8.10 -13.72 -13.62
N ARG A 53 -8.78 -12.65 -13.19
CA ARG A 53 -8.82 -12.23 -11.78
C ARG A 53 -9.58 -13.22 -10.89
N VAL A 54 -10.66 -13.81 -11.39
CA VAL A 54 -11.37 -14.88 -10.67
C VAL A 54 -10.47 -16.10 -10.52
N HIS A 55 -9.77 -16.50 -11.59
CA HIS A 55 -8.86 -17.64 -11.53
C HIS A 55 -7.70 -17.40 -10.54
N GLY A 56 -7.16 -16.18 -10.51
CA GLY A 56 -6.11 -15.80 -9.56
C GLY A 56 -6.54 -15.76 -8.08
N LEU A 57 -7.83 -15.85 -7.76
CA LEU A 57 -8.27 -15.92 -6.35
C LEU A 57 -7.74 -17.16 -5.64
N VAL A 58 -7.57 -18.27 -6.36
CA VAL A 58 -7.05 -19.52 -5.80
C VAL A 58 -5.60 -19.34 -5.37
N ASP A 59 -4.77 -18.72 -6.21
CA ASP A 59 -3.36 -18.44 -5.91
C ASP A 59 -3.22 -17.47 -4.72
N ILE A 60 -4.07 -16.43 -4.67
CA ILE A 60 -4.14 -15.51 -3.54
C ILE A 60 -4.52 -16.27 -2.26
N ALA A 61 -5.53 -17.15 -2.31
CA ALA A 61 -5.95 -17.93 -1.17
C ALA A 61 -4.83 -18.85 -0.66
N PHE A 62 -4.07 -19.50 -1.55
CA PHE A 62 -2.92 -20.31 -1.16
C PHE A 62 -1.82 -19.48 -0.51
N ARG A 63 -1.48 -18.30 -1.06
CA ARG A 63 -0.50 -17.41 -0.43
C ARG A 63 -0.94 -16.94 0.95
N LEU A 64 -2.22 -16.61 1.11
CA LEU A 64 -2.75 -16.10 2.38
C LEU A 64 -2.81 -17.16 3.49
N ARG A 65 -2.69 -18.46 3.19
CA ARG A 65 -2.58 -19.51 4.22
C ARG A 65 -1.32 -19.40 5.06
N LEU A 66 -0.29 -18.72 4.56
CA LEU A 66 1.01 -18.58 5.21
C LEU A 66 1.18 -17.22 5.91
N VAL A 67 0.11 -16.42 6.03
CA VAL A 67 0.17 -15.09 6.66
C VAL A 67 -0.90 -14.94 7.72
N GLN A 68 -0.61 -14.09 8.70
CA GLN A 68 -1.62 -13.61 9.65
C GLN A 68 -2.16 -12.26 9.17
N ILE A 69 -3.47 -12.09 9.23
CA ILE A 69 -4.15 -10.84 8.85
C ILE A 69 -4.70 -10.21 10.11
N GLU A 70 -4.30 -8.96 10.35
CA GLU A 70 -4.72 -8.20 11.52
C GLU A 70 -5.37 -6.88 11.13
N LYS A 71 -6.34 -6.46 11.93
CA LYS A 71 -6.97 -5.14 11.86
C LYS A 71 -6.68 -4.43 13.17
N ALA A 72 -5.52 -3.77 13.24
CA ALA A 72 -5.05 -3.05 14.42
C ALA A 72 -4.35 -1.75 14.01
N ASP A 73 -4.09 -0.88 14.99
CA ASP A 73 -3.25 0.29 14.78
C ASP A 73 -1.80 -0.12 14.47
N PHE A 74 -1.08 0.70 13.71
CA PHE A 74 0.30 0.37 13.33
C PHE A 74 1.23 0.28 14.55
N GLY A 75 1.02 1.10 15.59
CA GLY A 75 1.82 1.06 16.81
C GLY A 75 1.66 -0.28 17.54
N ASP A 76 0.43 -0.77 17.64
CA ASP A 76 0.14 -2.08 18.24
C ASP A 76 0.80 -3.21 17.45
N CYS A 77 0.72 -3.16 16.11
CA CYS A 77 1.35 -4.15 15.24
C CYS A 77 2.88 -4.14 15.37
N ILE A 78 3.51 -2.96 15.34
CA ILE A 78 4.96 -2.82 15.48
C ILE A 78 5.40 -3.36 16.84
N GLY A 79 4.78 -2.90 17.93
CA GLY A 79 5.14 -3.33 19.29
C GLY A 79 4.97 -4.82 19.52
N ARG A 80 3.93 -5.45 18.96
CA ARG A 80 3.67 -6.89 19.13
C ARG A 80 4.70 -7.77 18.41
N TRP A 81 5.14 -7.35 17.23
CA TRP A 81 5.97 -8.15 16.34
C TRP A 81 7.46 -7.76 16.37
N ASP A 82 7.82 -6.73 17.14
CA ASP A 82 9.20 -6.26 17.21
C ASP A 82 10.14 -7.29 17.84
N ARG A 83 11.00 -7.85 17.00
CA ARG A 83 12.03 -8.83 17.34
C ARG A 83 13.24 -8.57 16.43
N PRO A 84 14.47 -8.91 16.85
CA PRO A 84 15.66 -8.73 16.02
C PRO A 84 15.57 -9.36 14.62
N SER A 85 14.82 -10.46 14.48
CA SER A 85 14.62 -11.16 13.20
C SER A 85 13.47 -10.62 12.35
N THR A 86 12.69 -9.66 12.84
CA THR A 86 11.51 -9.14 12.14
C THR A 86 11.92 -8.03 11.19
N LEU A 87 11.45 -8.09 9.94
CA LEU A 87 11.52 -7.00 8.98
C LEU A 87 10.13 -6.39 8.80
N PHE A 88 10.00 -5.11 9.16
CA PHE A 88 8.81 -4.30 8.88
C PHE A 88 8.95 -3.63 7.52
N TYR A 89 8.11 -4.01 6.56
CA TYR A 89 7.90 -3.22 5.35
C TYR A 89 6.70 -2.30 5.57
N VAL A 90 6.93 -0.98 5.54
CA VAL A 90 5.92 0.01 5.90
C VAL A 90 5.65 0.93 4.71
N ASP A 91 4.40 0.94 4.27
CA ASP A 91 3.92 1.79 3.18
C ASP A 91 2.83 2.73 3.71
N PRO A 92 3.20 3.78 4.46
CA PRO A 92 2.23 4.67 5.07
C PRO A 92 1.54 5.51 3.97
N PRO A 93 0.28 5.90 4.17
CA PRO A 93 -0.36 6.88 3.29
C PRO A 93 0.55 8.11 3.09
N TYR A 94 0.89 8.50 1.85
CA TYR A 94 1.90 9.54 1.58
C TYR A 94 1.62 10.90 2.23
N THR A 95 2.60 11.74 2.50
CA THR A 95 2.35 13.01 3.21
C THR A 95 1.38 13.94 2.46
N ASN A 96 0.77 14.88 3.19
CA ASN A 96 -0.25 15.80 2.65
C ASN A 96 0.25 16.60 1.44
N GLU A 97 1.54 16.93 1.42
CA GLU A 97 2.23 17.61 0.32
C GLU A 97 2.08 16.87 -1.02
N HIS A 98 2.05 15.54 -1.00
CA HIS A 98 2.01 14.70 -2.20
C HIS A 98 0.61 14.12 -2.49
N ARG A 99 -0.42 14.48 -1.71
CA ARG A 99 -1.81 13.98 -1.85
C ARG A 99 -2.81 15.00 -2.43
N GLU A 100 -2.40 15.90 -3.32
CA GLU A 100 -3.30 16.93 -3.90
C GLU A 100 -4.63 16.37 -4.47
N THR A 101 -4.62 15.18 -5.09
CA THR A 101 -5.81 14.51 -5.66
C THR A 101 -6.45 13.44 -4.75
N SER A 102 -5.77 13.08 -3.66
CA SER A 102 -6.07 11.91 -2.82
C SER A 102 -6.67 12.26 -1.45
N LYS A 103 -6.97 13.55 -1.18
CA LYS A 103 -7.67 13.98 0.03
C LYS A 103 -9.04 13.28 0.14
N ASN A 104 -9.32 12.71 1.30
CA ASN A 104 -10.52 11.95 1.68
C ASN A 104 -10.65 10.55 1.05
N LEU A 105 -9.54 9.87 0.70
CA LEU A 105 -9.60 8.48 0.20
C LEU A 105 -9.76 7.45 1.32
N TYR A 106 -9.21 7.74 2.49
CA TYR A 106 -9.30 6.90 3.68
C TYR A 106 -10.30 7.51 4.68
N ARG A 107 -10.98 6.64 5.44
CA ARG A 107 -11.85 7.08 6.54
C ARG A 107 -11.04 7.67 7.70
N HIS A 108 -9.85 7.13 7.91
CA HIS A 108 -8.87 7.59 8.90
C HIS A 108 -7.64 8.02 8.11
N GLU A 109 -7.38 9.32 8.05
CA GLU A 109 -6.21 9.84 7.34
C GLU A 109 -5.03 9.95 8.30
N MET A 110 -3.84 9.70 7.76
CA MET A 110 -2.57 9.92 8.44
C MET A 110 -2.09 11.33 8.13
N ASP A 111 -1.89 12.14 9.17
CA ASP A 111 -1.29 13.48 9.09
C ASP A 111 0.21 13.45 9.42
N ASP A 112 0.87 14.61 9.32
CA ASP A 112 2.31 14.74 9.55
C ASP A 112 2.71 14.36 10.99
N ALA A 113 1.85 14.56 11.99
CA ALA A 113 2.12 14.16 13.37
C ALA A 113 2.10 12.62 13.52
N HIS A 114 1.19 11.93 12.84
CA HIS A 114 1.21 10.47 12.77
C HIS A 114 2.46 9.96 12.03
N HIS A 115 2.96 10.67 11.01
CA HIS A 115 4.21 10.32 10.34
C HIS A 115 5.42 10.45 11.27
N VAL A 116 5.46 11.52 12.07
CA VAL A 116 6.49 11.70 13.10
C VAL A 116 6.43 10.56 14.12
N PHE A 117 5.23 10.22 14.62
CA PHE A 117 5.07 9.13 15.57
C PHE A 117 5.47 7.76 14.99
N LEU A 118 5.10 7.46 13.74
CA LEU A 118 5.53 6.24 13.07
C LEU A 118 7.07 6.18 12.96
N ALA A 119 7.71 7.26 12.54
CA ALA A 119 9.16 7.30 12.38
C ALA A 119 9.89 7.13 13.73
N ASP A 120 9.38 7.75 14.79
CA ASP A 120 9.89 7.55 16.15
C ASP A 120 9.82 6.08 16.57
N GLN A 121 8.66 5.42 16.37
CA GLN A 121 8.52 4.00 16.68
C GLN A 121 9.52 3.14 15.87
N LEU A 122 9.59 3.36 14.55
CA LEU A 122 10.46 2.59 13.65
C LEU A 122 11.95 2.82 13.89
N ARG A 123 12.36 3.96 14.45
CA ARG A 123 13.76 4.21 14.85
C ARG A 123 14.15 3.47 16.13
N ASN A 124 13.18 3.10 16.95
CA ASN A 124 13.39 2.50 18.27
C ASN A 124 13.08 0.98 18.30
N ILE A 125 12.76 0.36 17.16
CA ILE A 125 12.54 -1.08 17.08
C ILE A 125 13.85 -1.86 17.29
N LYS A 126 13.72 -3.10 17.78
CA LYS A 126 14.81 -4.09 17.82
C LYS A 126 15.07 -4.72 16.46
N GLY A 127 14.02 -4.83 15.65
CA GLY A 127 14.06 -5.42 14.32
C GLY A 127 14.61 -4.49 13.24
N MET A 128 14.17 -4.77 12.03
CA MET A 128 14.56 -4.07 10.80
C MET A 128 13.34 -3.37 10.22
N ALA A 129 13.56 -2.26 9.53
CA ALA A 129 12.50 -1.55 8.82
C ALA A 129 12.94 -1.07 7.43
N VAL A 130 11.97 -1.09 6.51
CA VAL A 130 12.01 -0.46 5.18
C VAL A 130 10.72 0.35 5.02
N VAL A 131 10.85 1.63 4.69
CA VAL A 131 9.71 2.55 4.53
C VAL A 131 9.65 3.03 3.09
N SER A 132 8.49 2.93 2.44
CA SER A 132 8.22 3.57 1.14
C SER A 132 7.59 4.94 1.30
N GLY A 133 7.94 5.87 0.41
CA GLY A 133 7.40 7.23 0.45
C GLY A 133 7.99 8.17 -0.60
N TYR A 134 7.70 9.46 -0.43
CA TYR A 134 8.25 10.56 -1.23
C TYR A 134 9.22 11.41 -0.42
N PRO A 135 10.20 12.08 -1.06
CA PRO A 135 11.05 13.09 -0.42
C PRO A 135 10.26 14.21 0.24
N GLY A 136 10.92 15.02 1.07
CA GLY A 136 10.32 16.09 1.88
C GLY A 136 10.37 15.73 3.36
N LEU A 137 9.23 15.59 4.01
CA LEU A 137 9.17 15.23 5.44
C LEU A 137 9.98 13.96 5.77
N ASN A 138 9.92 12.94 4.91
CA ASN A 138 10.61 11.67 5.14
C ASN A 138 12.14 11.80 5.17
N ASP A 139 12.72 12.81 4.50
CA ASP A 139 14.17 13.02 4.53
C ASP A 139 14.66 13.37 5.93
N ASN A 140 13.86 14.14 6.68
CA ASN A 140 14.14 14.47 8.07
C ASN A 140 13.79 13.30 9.00
N LEU A 141 12.64 12.65 8.79
CA LEU A 141 12.19 11.55 9.64
C LEU A 141 13.16 10.36 9.62
N TYR A 142 13.75 10.05 8.48
CA TYR A 142 14.62 8.89 8.30
C TYR A 142 16.07 9.30 7.99
N GLU A 143 16.52 10.45 8.48
CA GLU A 143 17.92 10.86 8.44
C GLU A 143 18.86 9.74 8.97
N GLY A 144 19.92 9.44 8.22
CA GLY A 144 20.87 8.38 8.54
C GLY A 144 20.46 6.98 8.06
N TRP A 145 19.25 6.81 7.53
CA TRP A 145 18.85 5.58 6.84
C TRP A 145 19.30 5.61 5.38
N LYS A 146 19.59 4.45 4.79
CA LYS A 146 19.93 4.36 3.38
C LYS A 146 18.69 4.70 2.53
N ARG A 147 18.81 5.69 1.64
CA ARG A 147 17.77 6.04 0.67
C ARG A 147 18.06 5.40 -0.68
N VAL A 148 17.07 4.69 -1.24
CA VAL A 148 17.08 4.17 -2.61
C VAL A 148 15.97 4.87 -3.39
N GLU A 149 16.28 5.36 -4.59
CA GLU A 149 15.36 6.17 -5.38
C GLU A 149 14.95 5.48 -6.67
N ARG A 150 13.69 5.69 -7.08
CA ARG A 150 13.16 5.20 -8.33
C ARG A 150 12.26 6.26 -8.98
N VAL A 151 12.56 6.60 -10.22
CA VAL A 151 11.67 7.42 -11.03
C VAL A 151 10.45 6.58 -11.40
N ALA A 152 9.27 7.06 -11.04
CA ALA A 152 7.98 6.48 -11.37
C ALA A 152 7.07 7.52 -12.05
N TYR A 153 5.92 7.05 -12.53
CA TYR A 153 4.90 7.88 -13.18
C TYR A 153 3.61 7.78 -12.39
N GLY A 154 3.25 8.86 -11.70
CA GLY A 154 2.03 8.95 -10.91
C GLY A 154 0.80 9.22 -11.77
N GLU A 155 -0.25 9.74 -11.13
CA GLU A 155 -1.47 10.14 -11.82
C GLU A 155 -1.18 11.12 -12.98
N ARG A 156 -1.91 10.97 -14.09
CA ARG A 156 -1.75 11.78 -15.31
C ARG A 156 -0.33 11.74 -15.91
N GLN A 157 0.43 10.67 -15.67
CA GLN A 157 1.81 10.51 -16.14
C GLN A 157 2.78 11.57 -15.59
N LYS A 158 2.43 12.22 -14.46
CA LYS A 158 3.35 13.13 -13.78
C LYS A 158 4.54 12.30 -13.26
N ARG A 159 5.75 12.71 -13.62
CA ARG A 159 6.97 12.09 -13.12
C ARG A 159 7.06 12.33 -11.61
N VAL A 160 7.24 11.27 -10.84
CA VAL A 160 7.42 11.29 -9.39
C VAL A 160 8.68 10.52 -9.02
N LEU A 161 9.33 10.90 -7.93
CA LEU A 161 10.51 10.23 -7.41
C LEU A 161 10.10 9.43 -6.17
N GLU A 162 9.89 8.13 -6.32
CA GLU A 162 9.59 7.24 -5.21
C GLU A 162 10.88 6.83 -4.50
N CYS A 163 10.82 6.74 -3.18
CA CYS A 163 11.96 6.44 -2.34
C CYS A 163 11.66 5.28 -1.40
N LEU A 164 12.69 4.48 -1.13
CA LEU A 164 12.74 3.56 -0.02
C LEU A 164 13.79 4.06 0.99
N TRP A 165 13.42 4.14 2.26
CA TRP A 165 14.35 4.34 3.37
C TRP A 165 14.56 3.00 4.08
N ILE A 166 15.81 2.58 4.16
CA ILE A 166 16.22 1.27 4.69
C ILE A 166 17.02 1.52 5.97
N SER A 167 16.53 0.98 7.08
CA SER A 167 17.17 1.11 8.39
C SER A 167 18.59 0.51 8.40
N PRO A 168 19.51 1.00 9.24
CA PRO A 168 20.86 0.45 9.32
C PRO A 168 20.91 -1.07 9.60
N PRO A 169 20.07 -1.64 10.50
CA PRO A 169 20.02 -3.10 10.68
C PRO A 169 19.58 -3.85 9.42
N ALA A 170 18.62 -3.30 8.66
CA ALA A 170 18.15 -3.90 7.40
C ALA A 170 19.24 -3.87 6.32
N GLU A 171 20.00 -2.77 6.24
CA GLU A 171 21.13 -2.65 5.32
C GLU A 171 22.25 -3.66 5.67
N ALA A 172 22.58 -3.79 6.95
CA ALA A 172 23.59 -4.75 7.41
C ALA A 172 23.21 -6.20 7.06
N ALA A 173 21.98 -6.61 7.35
CA ALA A 173 21.48 -7.96 7.06
C ALA A 173 21.48 -8.29 5.56
N PHE A 174 21.24 -7.28 4.71
CA PHE A 174 21.30 -7.46 3.26
C PHE A 174 22.73 -7.74 2.77
N THR A 175 23.71 -7.01 3.31
CA THR A 175 25.13 -7.19 2.94
C THR A 175 25.66 -8.55 3.40
N GLU A 176 25.29 -9.01 4.60
CA GLU A 176 25.70 -10.34 5.12
C GLU A 176 25.14 -11.50 4.28
N SER A 177 23.95 -11.34 3.70
CA SER A 177 23.33 -12.37 2.86
C SER A 177 23.92 -12.44 1.44
N ALA A 178 24.73 -11.45 1.04
CA ALA A 178 25.32 -11.34 -0.29
C ALA A 178 26.78 -11.86 -0.36
N VAL A 179 27.32 -12.33 0.76
CA VAL A 179 28.67 -12.92 0.91
C VAL A 179 28.53 -14.43 1.14
#